data_AF-A0A7C5K0C4-F1
#
_entry.id   AF-A0A7C5K0C4-F1
#
_cell.length_a   1.000
_cell.length_b   1.000
_cell.length_c   1.000
_cell.angle_alpha   90.00
_cell.angle_beta   90.00
_cell.angle_gamma   90.00
#
_symmetry.space_group_name_H-M   'P 1'
#
loop_
_entity.id
_entity.type
_entity.pdbx_description
1 polymer ?
#
loop_
_entity_poly.entity_id
_entity_poly.type
_entity_poly.pdbx_seq_one_letter_code
_entity_poly.pdbx_strand_id
1 'polypeptide(L)'
;MKEIVIVGLGGQGPKLAGDCLVHAALLEGKYAQSRPCYGPERRAGVVTVFYRISDTPIRKKCTFMEADCILLMHEYLFEDFMSSGLIAAGSVVKNGPSLLRFDDSMLRGMLYFGGTGVTDVKLRKGGVLIANARLNPEEIKFKADIKPSRVATLDAHAISRGIYGDRPIPIVNTIMMGAFVKATNLLKLNSVIDAIKHRWPEAADLNIKATLMGYEATKVVEIRL
;
A
#
# COMPACT_ATOMS: atom_id res chain seq x y z
N MET A 1 12.20 -3.62 14.62
CA MET A 1 10.94 -2.95 14.22
C MET A 1 11.09 -2.37 12.81
N LYS A 2 10.08 -2.56 11.97
CA LYS A 2 9.95 -1.95 10.65
C LYS A 2 8.64 -1.16 10.57
N GLU A 3 8.70 -0.03 9.89
CA GLU A 3 7.57 0.89 9.69
C GLU A 3 7.19 0.90 8.20
N ILE A 4 5.96 0.49 7.89
CA ILE A 4 5.46 0.29 6.53
C ILE A 4 4.24 1.19 6.34
N VAL A 5 4.13 1.85 5.19
CA VAL A 5 2.92 2.56 4.78
C VAL A 5 2.25 1.85 3.62
N ILE A 6 0.98 1.50 3.80
CA ILE A 6 0.12 0.91 2.77
C ILE A 6 -0.87 1.97 2.34
N VAL A 7 -0.87 2.32 1.05
CA VAL A 7 -1.73 3.37 0.49
C VAL A 7 -2.61 2.77 -0.58
N GLY A 8 -3.90 3.02 -0.48
CA GLY A 8 -4.86 2.62 -1.50
C GLY A 8 -6.03 3.58 -1.57
N LEU A 9 -6.85 3.43 -2.59
CA LEU A 9 -8.11 4.19 -2.68
C LEU A 9 -9.20 3.48 -1.85
N GLY A 10 -10.18 4.26 -1.38
CA GLY A 10 -11.38 3.73 -0.75
C GLY A 10 -12.03 2.66 -1.64
N GLY A 11 -12.30 1.49 -1.06
CA GLY A 11 -12.85 0.32 -1.78
C GLY A 11 -11.80 -0.69 -2.27
N GLN A 12 -10.50 -0.34 -2.34
CA GLN A 12 -9.44 -1.30 -2.69
C GLN A 12 -8.97 -2.19 -1.53
N GLY A 13 -9.39 -1.87 -0.30
CA GLY A 13 -9.11 -2.65 0.91
C GLY A 13 -7.74 -2.46 1.61
N PRO A 14 -7.08 -1.28 1.61
CA PRO A 14 -5.80 -1.10 2.32
C PRO A 14 -5.89 -1.39 3.83
N LYS A 15 -6.96 -0.94 4.50
CA LYS A 15 -7.22 -1.23 5.92
C LYS A 15 -7.33 -2.74 6.19
N LEU A 16 -8.04 -3.43 5.31
CA LEU A 16 -8.22 -4.88 5.42
C LEU A 16 -6.91 -5.63 5.18
N ALA A 17 -6.06 -5.16 4.24
CA ALA A 17 -4.72 -5.70 4.06
C ALA A 17 -3.87 -5.53 5.32
N GLY A 18 -3.84 -4.32 5.91
CA GLY A 18 -3.10 -4.05 7.14
C GLY A 18 -3.53 -4.96 8.30
N ASP A 19 -4.83 -5.12 8.52
CA ASP A 19 -5.35 -6.01 9.58
C ASP A 19 -4.96 -7.49 9.33
N CYS A 20 -5.03 -7.95 8.08
CA CYS A 20 -4.64 -9.31 7.70
C CYS A 20 -3.14 -9.55 7.90
N LEU A 21 -2.29 -8.57 7.56
CA LEU A 21 -0.85 -8.63 7.80
C LEU A 21 -0.50 -8.56 9.30
N VAL A 22 -1.32 -7.89 10.12
CA VAL A 22 -1.16 -7.96 11.59
C VAL A 22 -1.41 -9.38 12.06
N HIS A 23 -2.50 -10.00 11.61
CA HIS A 23 -2.81 -11.37 12.00
C HIS A 23 -1.70 -12.35 11.56
N ALA A 24 -1.22 -12.22 10.33
CA ALA A 24 -0.10 -13.02 9.82
C ALA A 24 1.17 -12.87 10.67
N ALA A 25 1.49 -11.65 11.12
CA ALA A 25 2.62 -11.41 12.01
C ALA A 25 2.43 -12.05 13.40
N LEU A 26 1.22 -12.00 13.95
CA LEU A 26 0.89 -12.63 15.23
C LEU A 26 1.04 -14.16 15.15
N LEU A 27 0.65 -14.79 14.03
CA LEU A 27 0.86 -16.22 13.80
C LEU A 27 2.35 -16.61 13.78
N GLU A 28 3.24 -15.67 13.43
CA GLU A 28 4.70 -15.86 13.50
C GLU A 28 5.31 -15.55 14.87
N GLY A 29 4.50 -15.18 15.87
CA GLY A 29 4.98 -14.76 17.19
C GLY A 29 5.59 -13.35 17.21
N LYS A 30 5.38 -12.55 16.15
CA LYS A 30 5.84 -11.16 16.06
C LYS A 30 4.79 -10.21 16.63
N TYR A 31 5.22 -9.01 16.98
CA TYR A 31 4.35 -7.90 17.36
C TYR A 31 4.04 -7.05 16.14
N ALA A 32 2.75 -6.79 15.90
CA ALA A 32 2.33 -5.91 14.80
C ALA A 32 1.20 -4.97 15.19
N GLN A 33 1.12 -3.83 14.49
CA GLN A 33 0.09 -2.82 14.66
C GLN A 33 -0.32 -2.28 13.29
N SER A 34 -1.62 -2.10 13.06
CA SER A 34 -2.20 -1.44 11.89
C SER A 34 -3.02 -0.24 12.37
N ARG A 35 -2.78 0.94 11.78
CA ARG A 35 -3.56 2.15 12.02
C ARG A 35 -3.92 2.84 10.71
N PRO A 36 -5.21 2.84 10.32
CA PRO A 36 -5.65 3.59 9.15
C PRO A 36 -5.77 5.08 9.48
N CYS A 37 -5.49 5.90 8.49
CA CYS A 37 -5.75 7.32 8.40
C CYS A 37 -6.59 7.56 7.15
N TYR A 38 -7.71 8.25 7.33
CA TYR A 38 -8.69 8.54 6.29
C TYR A 38 -8.70 10.03 6.03
N GLY A 39 -8.79 10.42 4.77
CA GLY A 39 -9.08 11.80 4.42
C GLY A 39 -10.54 12.18 4.71
N PRO A 40 -10.89 13.46 4.53
CA PRO A 40 -12.25 13.97 4.74
C PRO A 40 -13.28 13.44 3.73
N GLU A 41 -12.84 12.71 2.68
CA GLU A 41 -13.72 12.22 1.62
C GLU A 41 -14.58 11.06 2.09
N ARG A 42 -15.87 11.10 1.73
CA ARG A 42 -16.81 10.01 2.05
C ARG A 42 -16.71 8.79 1.13
N ARG A 43 -16.12 8.92 -0.08
CA ARG A 43 -15.97 7.85 -1.09
C ARG A 43 -14.69 8.03 -1.90
N ALA A 44 -14.04 6.93 -2.27
CA ALA A 44 -12.84 6.88 -3.12
C ALA A 44 -11.65 7.76 -2.68
N GLY A 45 -11.65 8.26 -1.44
CA GLY A 45 -10.53 9.01 -0.86
C GLY A 45 -9.28 8.14 -0.69
N VAL A 46 -8.14 8.80 -0.50
CA VAL A 46 -6.88 8.12 -0.20
C VAL A 46 -6.95 7.57 1.23
N VAL A 47 -6.71 6.28 1.37
CA VAL A 47 -6.60 5.62 2.67
C VAL A 47 -5.15 5.22 2.87
N THR A 48 -4.55 5.79 3.91
CA THR A 48 -3.17 5.51 4.30
C THR A 48 -3.18 4.65 5.56
N VAL A 49 -2.50 3.51 5.56
CA VAL A 49 -2.41 2.62 6.70
C VAL A 49 -0.98 2.56 7.19
N PHE A 50 -0.77 3.01 8.41
CA PHE A 50 0.49 2.92 9.13
C PHE A 50 0.58 1.54 9.76
N TYR A 51 1.49 0.73 9.24
CA TYR A 51 1.73 -0.63 9.69
C TYR A 51 3.11 -0.71 10.37
N ARG A 52 3.18 -1.39 11.51
CA ARG A 52 4.44 -1.71 12.18
C ARG A 52 4.53 -3.19 12.43
N ILE A 53 5.73 -3.73 12.27
CA ILE A 53 6.06 -5.12 12.64
C ILE A 53 7.39 -5.15 13.39
N SER A 54 7.50 -5.97 14.43
CA SER A 54 8.69 -6.06 15.28
C SER A 54 8.77 -7.40 15.99
N ASP A 55 9.98 -7.87 16.28
CA ASP A 55 10.21 -9.05 17.13
C ASP A 55 10.07 -8.74 18.63
N THR A 56 9.98 -7.45 18.98
CA THR A 56 9.81 -6.95 20.35
C THR A 56 8.49 -6.17 20.52
N PRO A 57 7.93 -6.07 21.73
CA PRO A 57 6.68 -5.33 21.98
C PRO A 57 6.69 -3.89 21.43
N ILE A 58 5.64 -3.54 20.69
CA ILE A 58 5.47 -2.21 20.11
C ILE A 58 4.71 -1.31 21.09
N ARG A 59 5.42 -0.36 21.72
CA ARG A 59 4.82 0.63 22.64
C ARG A 59 4.34 1.91 21.94
N LYS A 60 4.87 2.21 20.75
CA LYS A 60 4.51 3.40 19.97
C LYS A 60 3.08 3.28 19.42
N LYS A 61 2.25 4.29 19.67
CA LYS A 61 0.84 4.36 19.19
C LYS A 61 0.57 5.58 18.30
N CYS A 62 1.61 6.20 17.76
CA CYS A 62 1.55 7.37 16.87
C CYS A 62 1.78 6.99 15.39
N THR A 63 1.49 7.90 14.48
CA THR A 63 1.94 7.84 13.07
C THR A 63 3.45 8.09 12.97
N PHE A 64 4.01 8.03 11.76
CA PHE A 64 5.43 8.28 11.51
C PHE A 64 5.61 8.97 10.15
N MET A 65 6.70 9.74 10.02
CA MET A 65 6.98 10.56 8.84
C MET A 65 7.94 9.88 7.84
N GLU A 66 8.57 8.78 8.25
CA GLU A 66 9.53 8.05 7.40
C GLU A 66 9.25 6.55 7.44
N ALA A 67 9.04 5.94 6.28
CA ALA A 67 8.75 4.51 6.17
C ALA A 67 9.95 3.71 5.66
N ASP A 68 10.17 2.52 6.23
CA ASP A 68 11.09 1.51 5.68
C ASP A 68 10.54 0.88 4.39
N CYS A 69 9.21 0.87 4.23
CA CYS A 69 8.54 0.34 3.05
C CYS A 69 7.30 1.17 2.72
N ILE A 70 7.09 1.48 1.45
CA ILE A 70 5.85 2.08 0.94
C ILE A 70 5.23 1.11 -0.05
N LEU A 71 3.94 0.80 0.15
CA LEU A 71 3.14 -0.06 -0.71
C LEU A 71 1.98 0.75 -1.29
N LEU A 72 1.97 0.90 -2.62
CA LEU A 72 1.01 1.70 -3.37
C LEU A 72 0.09 0.78 -4.17
N MET A 73 -1.21 0.79 -3.85
CA MET A 73 -2.19 -0.15 -4.42
C MET A 73 -2.83 0.37 -5.72
N HIS A 74 -2.50 1.58 -6.17
CA HIS A 74 -3.08 2.20 -7.35
C HIS A 74 -2.04 3.01 -8.12
N GLU A 75 -2.13 2.98 -9.45
CA GLU A 75 -1.21 3.68 -10.37
C GLU A 75 -1.14 5.19 -10.11
N TYR A 76 -2.30 5.85 -9.95
CA TYR A 76 -2.35 7.26 -9.50
C TYR A 76 -1.50 7.56 -8.25
N LEU A 77 -1.51 6.69 -7.25
CA LEU A 77 -0.72 6.90 -6.02
C LEU A 77 0.78 6.75 -6.29
N PHE A 78 1.13 5.87 -7.23
CA PHE A 78 2.49 5.73 -7.71
C PHE A 78 2.94 6.98 -8.48
N GLU A 79 2.13 7.49 -9.41
CA GLU A 79 2.43 8.73 -10.14
C GLU A 79 2.59 9.93 -9.20
N ASP A 80 1.66 10.09 -8.25
CA ASP A 80 1.72 11.16 -7.24
C ASP A 80 2.99 11.07 -6.39
N PHE A 81 3.34 9.87 -5.90
CA PHE A 81 4.57 9.64 -5.16
C PHE A 81 5.83 9.93 -6.00
N MET A 82 5.86 9.51 -7.27
CA MET A 82 6.99 9.80 -8.16
C MET A 82 7.13 11.30 -8.46
N SER A 83 6.01 12.04 -8.42
CA SER A 83 5.99 13.48 -8.62
C SER A 83 6.38 14.26 -7.35
N SER A 84 5.91 13.87 -6.18
CA SER A 84 6.11 14.64 -4.93
C SER A 84 7.26 14.12 -4.07
N GLY A 85 7.61 12.83 -4.17
CA GLY A 85 8.48 12.12 -3.22
C GLY A 85 7.81 11.83 -1.86
N LEU A 86 6.53 12.16 -1.72
CA LEU A 86 5.80 12.18 -0.46
C LEU A 86 4.46 11.45 -0.59
N ILE A 87 4.03 10.84 0.51
CA ILE A 87 2.68 10.31 0.67
C ILE A 87 1.93 11.22 1.63
N ALA A 88 0.97 11.97 1.10
CA ALA A 88 0.09 12.80 1.91
C ALA A 88 -0.97 11.92 2.59
N ALA A 89 -0.84 11.70 3.90
CA ALA A 89 -1.69 10.78 4.63
C ALA A 89 -3.10 11.34 4.85
N GLY A 90 -4.12 10.79 4.20
CA GLY A 90 -5.50 11.32 4.31
C GLY A 90 -5.74 12.58 3.45
N SER A 91 -5.04 12.68 2.32
CA SER A 91 -5.24 13.75 1.35
C SER A 91 -6.38 13.49 0.37
N VAL A 92 -6.87 14.59 -0.19
CA VAL A 92 -7.82 14.63 -1.30
C VAL A 92 -7.11 14.21 -2.59
N VAL A 93 -7.71 13.27 -3.30
CA VAL A 93 -7.30 12.91 -4.66
C VAL A 93 -7.51 14.13 -5.57
N LYS A 94 -6.42 14.74 -6.07
CA LYS A 94 -6.50 15.90 -7.00
C LYS A 94 -7.14 15.56 -8.34
N ASN A 95 -6.97 14.32 -8.81
CA ASN A 95 -7.43 13.86 -10.14
C ASN A 95 -7.80 12.37 -10.10
N GLY A 96 -8.88 12.03 -9.40
CA GLY A 96 -9.36 10.65 -9.33
C GLY A 96 -9.92 10.17 -10.68
N PRO A 97 -10.18 8.87 -10.84
CA PRO A 97 -10.80 8.34 -12.05
C PRO A 97 -12.20 8.96 -12.24
N SER A 98 -12.27 10.04 -13.03
CA SER A 98 -13.40 10.71 -13.73
C SER A 98 -14.82 10.75 -13.14
N LEU A 99 -15.07 10.24 -11.95
CA LEU A 99 -16.36 10.28 -11.25
C LEU A 99 -16.56 11.57 -10.46
N LEU A 100 -15.54 12.43 -10.39
CA LEU A 100 -15.58 13.69 -9.67
C LEU A 100 -14.78 14.74 -10.46
N ARG A 101 -15.47 15.48 -11.35
CA ARG A 101 -14.99 16.76 -11.83
C ARG A 101 -15.12 17.75 -10.68
N PHE A 102 -14.01 18.11 -10.03
CA PHE A 102 -13.97 19.29 -9.19
C PHE A 102 -13.20 20.38 -9.95
N ASP A 103 -13.84 21.54 -10.08
CA ASP A 103 -13.30 22.70 -10.76
C ASP A 103 -11.98 23.16 -10.11
N ASP A 104 -10.96 23.33 -10.95
CA ASP A 104 -9.53 23.28 -10.63
C ASP A 104 -8.97 24.62 -10.10
N SER A 105 -9.85 25.60 -9.84
CA SER A 105 -9.48 26.97 -9.49
C SER A 105 -9.55 27.27 -7.98
N MET A 106 -10.45 26.63 -7.22
CA MET A 106 -10.60 26.85 -5.78
C MET A 106 -9.71 25.95 -4.90
N LEU A 107 -9.33 24.76 -5.38
CA LEU A 107 -8.65 23.75 -4.56
C LEU A 107 -7.17 24.06 -4.30
N ARG A 108 -6.51 24.88 -5.13
CA ARG A 108 -5.07 25.21 -4.96
C ARG A 108 -4.74 25.86 -3.61
N GLY A 109 -5.71 26.53 -2.98
CA GLY A 109 -5.55 27.18 -1.67
C GLY A 109 -6.00 26.37 -0.46
N MET A 110 -6.88 25.38 -0.63
CA MET A 110 -7.46 24.60 0.49
C MET A 110 -6.76 23.26 0.75
N LEU A 111 -5.92 22.79 -0.17
CA LEU A 111 -5.23 21.49 -0.12
C LEU A 111 -4.15 21.37 0.96
N TYR A 112 -3.95 22.38 1.81
CA TYR A 112 -3.01 22.34 2.94
C TYR A 112 -3.69 22.33 4.32
N PHE A 113 -5.02 22.39 4.40
CA PHE A 113 -5.72 22.44 5.68
C PHE A 113 -6.96 21.54 5.67
N GLY A 114 -6.73 20.25 5.93
CA GLY A 114 -7.79 19.25 6.13
C GLY A 114 -7.49 18.37 7.34
N GLY A 115 -7.92 18.82 8.52
CA GLY A 115 -8.25 18.04 9.73
C GLY A 115 -7.39 16.83 10.11
N THR A 116 -6.69 16.95 11.25
CA THR A 116 -5.92 15.92 12.00
C THR A 116 -4.41 15.82 11.69
N GLY A 117 -3.68 16.94 11.66
CA GLY A 117 -2.21 16.93 11.89
C GLY A 117 -1.44 15.94 11.01
N VAL A 118 -1.83 15.86 9.74
CA VAL A 118 -1.31 14.94 8.75
C VAL A 118 0.15 15.27 8.46
N THR A 119 1.04 14.32 8.72
CA THR A 119 2.44 14.42 8.30
C THR A 119 2.63 13.66 6.99
N ASP A 120 3.20 14.32 5.99
CA ASP A 120 3.69 13.67 4.79
C ASP A 120 4.68 12.56 5.15
N VAL A 121 4.53 11.40 4.51
CA VAL A 121 5.44 10.28 4.71
C VAL A 121 6.40 10.19 3.54
N LYS A 122 7.70 10.18 3.85
CA LYS A 122 8.74 9.90 2.86
C LYS A 122 9.29 8.48 3.01
N LEU A 123 9.84 7.95 1.92
CA LEU A 123 10.59 6.70 1.98
C LEU A 123 11.96 6.95 2.63
N ARG A 124 12.35 6.11 3.60
CA ARG A 124 13.70 6.14 4.16
C ARG A 124 14.73 5.81 3.07
N LYS A 125 15.93 6.39 3.15
CA LYS A 125 17.05 5.99 2.28
C LYS A 125 17.30 4.49 2.47
N GLY A 126 17.31 3.72 1.38
CA GLY A 126 17.42 2.28 1.43
C GLY A 126 16.14 1.54 1.78
N GLY A 127 14.99 2.21 1.77
CA GLY A 127 13.68 1.58 1.92
C GLY A 127 13.25 0.78 0.69
N VAL A 128 12.12 0.09 0.84
CA VAL A 128 11.49 -0.73 -0.19
C VAL A 128 10.29 0.01 -0.78
N LEU A 129 10.22 0.13 -2.10
CA LEU A 129 9.02 0.61 -2.80
C LEU A 129 8.30 -0.56 -3.45
N ILE A 130 7.00 -0.67 -3.21
CA ILE A 130 6.12 -1.68 -3.83
C ILE A 130 4.98 -0.93 -4.50
N ALA A 131 4.83 -1.05 -5.81
CA ALA A 131 3.83 -0.30 -6.55
C ALA A 131 2.99 -1.19 -7.46
N ASN A 132 1.68 -1.00 -7.42
CA ASN A 132 0.80 -1.42 -8.50
C ASN A 132 1.05 -0.51 -9.71
N ALA A 133 1.82 -1.01 -10.66
CA ALA A 133 2.26 -0.28 -11.84
C ALA A 133 2.53 -1.26 -12.98
N ARG A 134 2.26 -0.83 -14.21
CA ARG A 134 2.55 -1.62 -15.43
C ARG A 134 4.03 -1.63 -15.81
N LEU A 135 4.78 -0.65 -15.33
CA LEU A 135 6.20 -0.51 -15.58
C LEU A 135 7.00 -1.61 -14.88
N ASN A 136 8.06 -2.08 -15.51
CA ASN A 136 9.05 -2.91 -14.83
C ASN A 136 9.83 -2.05 -13.83
N PRO A 137 10.31 -2.63 -12.71
CA PRO A 137 11.01 -1.87 -11.68
C PRO A 137 12.29 -1.20 -12.20
N GLU A 138 12.93 -1.76 -13.24
CA GLU A 138 14.14 -1.23 -13.89
C GLU A 138 13.90 0.04 -14.71
N GLU A 139 12.66 0.25 -15.16
CA GLU A 139 12.27 1.39 -16.00
C GLU A 139 11.99 2.65 -15.15
N ILE A 140 11.88 2.49 -13.84
CA ILE A 140 11.50 3.57 -12.92
C ILE A 140 12.69 4.50 -12.69
N LYS A 141 12.51 5.77 -13.06
CA LYS A 141 13.48 6.84 -12.83
C LYS A 141 13.11 7.62 -11.59
N PHE A 142 13.93 7.52 -10.55
CA PHE A 142 13.73 8.24 -9.30
C PHE A 142 14.33 9.65 -9.34
N LYS A 143 13.67 10.59 -8.64
CA LYS A 143 14.26 11.88 -8.29
C LYS A 143 15.40 11.69 -7.29
N ALA A 144 16.32 12.65 -7.21
CA ALA A 144 17.54 12.54 -6.41
C ALA A 144 17.31 12.29 -4.91
N ASP A 145 16.14 12.66 -4.39
CA ASP A 145 15.72 12.52 -3.01
C ASP A 145 15.05 11.16 -2.70
N ILE A 146 14.58 10.44 -3.72
CA ILE A 146 13.95 9.12 -3.56
C ILE A 146 15.01 8.04 -3.82
N LYS A 147 15.49 7.39 -2.75
CA LYS A 147 16.60 6.44 -2.81
C LYS A 147 16.22 5.05 -2.27
N PRO A 148 15.37 4.29 -2.97
CA PRO A 148 15.03 2.92 -2.57
C PRO A 148 16.24 2.00 -2.77
N SER A 149 16.42 1.02 -1.88
CA SER A 149 17.36 -0.10 -2.11
C SER A 149 16.70 -1.24 -2.90
N ARG A 150 15.36 -1.26 -2.93
CA ARG A 150 14.60 -2.32 -3.57
C ARG A 150 13.29 -1.76 -4.10
N VAL A 151 12.93 -2.18 -5.31
CA VAL A 151 11.71 -1.76 -5.99
C VAL A 151 10.98 -2.99 -6.51
N ALA A 152 9.68 -3.05 -6.26
CA ALA A 152 8.81 -4.13 -6.67
C ALA A 152 7.59 -3.58 -7.41
N THR A 153 7.27 -4.16 -8.57
CA THR A 153 6.08 -3.80 -9.34
C THR A 153 5.30 -5.02 -9.83
N LEU A 154 4.00 -4.81 -10.04
CA LEU A 154 3.07 -5.73 -10.70
C LEU A 154 1.86 -4.95 -11.20
N ASP A 155 1.18 -5.48 -12.23
CA ASP A 155 -0.15 -5.00 -12.64
C ASP A 155 -1.23 -5.75 -11.84
N ALA A 156 -1.51 -5.24 -10.63
CA ALA A 156 -2.52 -5.85 -9.76
C ALA A 156 -3.95 -5.64 -10.30
N HIS A 157 -4.18 -4.61 -11.12
CA HIS A 157 -5.49 -4.39 -11.75
C HIS A 157 -5.79 -5.45 -12.82
N ALA A 158 -4.81 -5.82 -13.65
CA ALA A 158 -4.95 -6.89 -14.61
C ALA A 158 -5.23 -8.24 -13.92
N ILE A 159 -4.49 -8.55 -12.85
CA ILE A 159 -4.73 -9.77 -12.05
C ILE A 159 -6.12 -9.72 -11.41
N SER A 160 -6.51 -8.59 -10.82
CA SER A 160 -7.83 -8.41 -10.22
C SER A 160 -8.95 -8.66 -11.23
N ARG A 161 -8.85 -8.15 -12.45
CA ARG A 161 -9.86 -8.36 -13.50
C ARG A 161 -10.00 -9.83 -13.88
N GLY A 162 -8.87 -10.53 -14.00
CA GLY A 162 -8.86 -11.97 -14.32
C GLY A 162 -9.48 -12.86 -13.24
N ILE A 163 -9.48 -12.43 -11.97
CA ILE A 163 -10.02 -13.21 -10.83
C ILE A 163 -11.45 -12.79 -10.47
N TYR A 164 -11.68 -11.48 -10.36
CA TYR A 164 -12.90 -10.91 -9.79
C TYR A 164 -13.82 -10.27 -10.83
N GLY A 165 -13.45 -10.32 -12.11
CA GLY A 165 -14.15 -9.63 -13.20
C GLY A 165 -13.89 -8.12 -13.22
N ASP A 166 -14.52 -7.45 -14.18
CA ASP A 166 -14.47 -6.00 -14.29
C ASP A 166 -15.31 -5.35 -13.19
N ARG A 167 -14.68 -4.47 -12.42
CA ARG A 167 -15.28 -3.76 -11.29
C ARG A 167 -14.91 -2.27 -11.37
N PRO A 168 -15.82 -1.36 -10.98
CA PRO A 168 -15.49 0.07 -10.93
C PRO A 168 -14.30 0.40 -10.01
N ILE A 169 -14.16 -0.35 -8.91
CA ILE A 169 -13.01 -0.29 -8.01
C ILE A 169 -12.41 -1.69 -7.93
N PRO A 170 -11.23 -1.92 -8.55
CA PRO A 170 -10.57 -3.23 -8.54
C PRO A 170 -10.18 -3.67 -7.13
N ILE A 171 -10.38 -4.96 -6.83
CA ILE A 171 -10.00 -5.58 -5.56
C ILE A 171 -8.55 -6.05 -5.68
N VAL A 172 -7.63 -5.28 -5.07
CA VAL A 172 -6.18 -5.52 -5.20
C VAL A 172 -5.49 -5.85 -3.89
N ASN A 173 -6.14 -5.71 -2.74
CA ASN A 173 -5.54 -5.93 -1.42
C ASN A 173 -4.79 -7.27 -1.29
N THR A 174 -5.43 -8.40 -1.59
CA THR A 174 -4.82 -9.73 -1.43
C THR A 174 -3.70 -9.98 -2.43
N ILE A 175 -3.81 -9.45 -3.65
CA ILE A 175 -2.76 -9.46 -4.66
C ILE A 175 -1.53 -8.69 -4.16
N MET A 176 -1.75 -7.47 -3.65
CA MET A 176 -0.68 -6.62 -3.12
C MET A 176 -0.06 -7.18 -1.84
N MET A 177 -0.77 -7.97 -1.03
CA MET A 177 -0.17 -8.71 0.09
C MET A 177 0.84 -9.77 -0.40
N GLY A 178 0.59 -10.41 -1.54
CA GLY A 178 1.57 -11.32 -2.17
C GLY A 178 2.83 -10.56 -2.59
N ALA A 179 2.66 -9.40 -3.22
CA ALA A 179 3.77 -8.51 -3.57
C ALA A 179 4.57 -8.05 -2.33
N PHE A 180 3.87 -7.70 -1.24
CA PHE A 180 4.48 -7.33 0.04
C PHE A 180 5.40 -8.42 0.59
N VAL A 181 4.92 -9.66 0.62
CA VAL A 181 5.71 -10.80 1.13
C VAL A 181 6.96 -10.99 0.28
N LYS A 182 6.84 -10.99 -1.05
CA LYS A 182 7.98 -11.20 -1.96
C LYS A 182 9.03 -10.10 -1.86
N ALA A 183 8.59 -8.84 -1.85
CA ALA A 183 9.50 -7.70 -1.86
C ALA A 183 10.24 -7.52 -0.53
N THR A 184 9.57 -7.81 0.60
CA THR A 184 10.10 -7.46 1.92
C THR A 184 10.70 -8.64 2.69
N ASN A 185 10.22 -9.87 2.45
CA ASN A 185 10.55 -11.06 3.23
C ASN A 185 10.31 -10.87 4.76
N LEU A 186 9.41 -9.96 5.16
CA LEU A 186 9.12 -9.68 6.57
C LEU A 186 8.17 -10.68 7.20
N LEU A 187 7.39 -11.39 6.37
CA LEU A 187 6.43 -12.43 6.75
C LEU A 187 6.58 -13.60 5.79
N LYS A 188 6.13 -14.78 6.21
CA LYS A 188 6.02 -15.98 5.40
C LYS A 188 4.72 -15.95 4.61
N LEU A 189 4.78 -16.43 3.37
CA LEU A 189 3.60 -16.53 2.50
C LEU A 189 2.48 -17.38 3.14
N ASN A 190 2.85 -18.51 3.77
CA ASN A 190 1.92 -19.38 4.47
C ASN A 190 1.19 -18.68 5.63
N SER A 191 1.90 -17.84 6.40
CA SER A 191 1.27 -17.08 7.50
C SER A 191 0.24 -16.07 6.98
N VAL A 192 0.48 -15.47 5.81
CA VAL A 192 -0.51 -14.61 5.15
C VAL A 192 -1.70 -15.42 4.63
N ILE A 193 -1.47 -16.60 4.05
CA ILE A 193 -2.53 -17.52 3.61
C ILE A 193 -3.42 -17.94 4.78
N ASP A 194 -2.84 -18.30 5.92
CA ASP A 194 -3.62 -18.71 7.09
C ASP A 194 -4.40 -17.53 7.71
N ALA A 195 -3.82 -16.32 7.69
CA ALA A 195 -4.55 -15.11 8.06
C ALA A 195 -5.75 -14.83 7.13
N ILE A 196 -5.60 -15.07 5.81
CA ILE A 196 -6.68 -14.95 4.82
C ILE A 196 -7.80 -15.95 5.10
N LYS A 197 -7.47 -17.23 5.34
CA LYS A 197 -8.46 -18.28 5.66
C LYS A 197 -9.30 -17.91 6.88
N HIS A 198 -8.65 -17.37 7.91
CA HIS A 198 -9.36 -16.91 9.10
C HIS A 198 -10.25 -15.70 8.83
N ARG A 199 -9.76 -14.73 8.04
CA ARG A 199 -10.46 -13.46 7.82
C ARG A 199 -11.64 -13.59 6.87
N TRP A 200 -11.50 -14.41 5.83
CA TRP A 200 -12.49 -14.59 4.77
C TRP A 200 -12.68 -16.09 4.47
N PRO A 201 -13.25 -16.88 5.40
CA PRO A 201 -13.36 -18.33 5.23
C PRO A 201 -14.13 -18.73 3.96
N GLU A 202 -15.23 -18.04 3.67
CA GLU A 202 -16.07 -18.32 2.48
C GLU A 202 -15.41 -17.93 1.15
N ALA A 203 -14.51 -16.95 1.17
CA ALA A 203 -13.81 -16.45 -0.02
C ALA A 203 -12.31 -16.80 0.01
N ALA A 204 -11.91 -17.78 0.83
CA ALA A 204 -10.51 -18.08 1.10
C ALA A 204 -9.78 -18.49 -0.18
N ASP A 205 -10.34 -19.43 -0.96
CA ASP A 205 -9.69 -19.97 -2.15
C ASP A 205 -9.38 -18.90 -3.20
N LEU A 206 -10.34 -18.01 -3.46
CA LEU A 206 -10.15 -16.89 -4.40
C LEU A 206 -9.09 -15.90 -3.90
N ASN A 207 -9.13 -15.55 -2.62
CA ASN A 207 -8.17 -14.61 -2.04
C ASN A 207 -6.75 -15.22 -1.95
N ILE A 208 -6.64 -16.51 -1.64
CA ILE A 208 -5.37 -17.25 -1.65
C ILE A 208 -4.81 -17.28 -3.06
N LYS A 209 -5.62 -17.63 -4.06
CA LYS A 209 -5.23 -17.60 -5.47
C LYS A 209 -4.72 -16.20 -5.86
N ALA A 210 -5.43 -15.14 -5.47
CA ALA A 210 -5.03 -13.78 -5.75
C ALA A 210 -3.68 -13.40 -5.09
N THR A 211 -3.46 -13.81 -3.83
CA THR A 211 -2.19 -13.60 -3.12
C THR A 211 -1.04 -14.38 -3.77
N LEU A 212 -1.25 -15.63 -4.15
CA LEU A 212 -0.25 -16.44 -4.86
C LEU A 212 0.10 -15.82 -6.21
N MET A 213 -0.90 -15.41 -7.00
CA MET A 213 -0.66 -14.74 -8.29
C MET A 213 0.07 -13.40 -8.10
N GLY A 214 -0.27 -12.63 -7.07
CA GLY A 214 0.44 -11.41 -6.71
C GLY A 214 1.90 -11.67 -6.33
N TYR A 215 2.16 -12.70 -5.53
CA TYR A 215 3.52 -13.12 -5.19
C TYR A 215 4.31 -13.51 -6.45
N GLU A 216 3.79 -14.42 -7.27
CA GLU A 216 4.50 -14.89 -8.46
C GLU A 216 4.75 -13.78 -9.48
N ALA A 217 3.73 -12.97 -9.79
CA ALA A 217 3.82 -11.92 -10.81
C ALA A 217 4.67 -10.72 -10.40
N THR A 218 4.93 -10.51 -9.11
CA THR A 218 5.72 -9.37 -8.63
C THR A 218 7.16 -9.48 -9.10
N LYS A 219 7.60 -8.47 -9.85
CA LYS A 219 8.99 -8.29 -10.29
C LYS A 219 9.71 -7.45 -9.25
N VAL A 220 10.88 -7.90 -8.81
CA VAL A 220 11.67 -7.23 -7.77
C VAL A 220 13.07 -6.98 -8.29
N VAL A 221 13.57 -5.75 -8.11
CA VAL A 221 14.94 -5.37 -8.42
C VAL A 221 15.59 -4.71 -7.21
N GLU A 222 16.84 -5.08 -6.97
CA GLU A 222 17.70 -4.41 -6.00
C GLU A 222 18.48 -3.28 -6.67
N ILE A 223 18.53 -2.13 -6.01
CA ILE A 223 19.22 -0.95 -6.47
C ILE A 223 20.45 -0.75 -5.58
N ARG A 224 21.63 -0.67 -6.20
CA ARG A 224 22.86 -0.31 -5.51
C ARG A 224 22.84 1.20 -5.22
N LEU A 225 22.94 1.55 -3.95
CA LEU A 225 22.87 2.94 -3.44
C LEU A 225 24.23 3.62 -3.32
#